data_AF-J9GDD1-F1
#
_entry.id   AF-J9GDD1-F1
#
_cell.length_a   1.000
_cell.length_b   1.000
_cell.length_c   1.000
_cell.angle_alpha   90.00
_cell.angle_beta   90.00
_cell.angle_gamma   90.00
#
_symmetry.space_group_name_H-M   'P 1'
#
loop_
_entity.id
_entity.type
_entity.pdbx_description
1 polymer ?
#
loop_
_entity_poly.entity_id
_entity_poly.type
_entity_poly.pdbx_seq_one_letter_code
_entity_poly.pdbx_strand_id
1 'polypeptide(L)'
;MDSSVEIKEGMAIMTLRFDQDFTDLNALFKDLTNQPRQLIIENQCSLKDGLLRSIRIWVVQDGQQTEVLKTQHIDYNLAIDRPTVTRLPQGAKWIDLREDPTKVNNHRRLQELQNETATAAAERVLKAILTENTQMAKEALAFYPMDVLVEKMKNCHADHFTAPKTDQSYPGCFVFFKLTYPDGKTKTLHLALRKDNPQGIWVVDGGL
;
A
#
# COMPACT_ATOMS: atom_id res chain seq x y z
N MET A 1 24.00 2.75 14.06
CA MET A 1 23.26 1.86 14.97
C MET A 1 24.09 1.72 16.23
N ASP A 2 23.52 2.14 17.35
CA ASP A 2 24.11 2.00 18.68
C ASP A 2 23.28 0.99 19.47
N SER A 3 23.93 0.23 20.36
CA SER A 3 23.25 -0.79 21.17
C SER A 3 23.88 -0.89 22.55
N SER A 4 23.04 -1.01 23.57
CA SER A 4 23.47 -1.22 24.96
C SER A 4 22.66 -2.33 25.61
N VAL A 5 23.27 -3.02 26.57
CA VAL A 5 22.60 -4.02 27.41
C VAL A 5 22.83 -3.67 28.87
N GLU A 6 21.76 -3.59 29.64
CA GLU A 6 21.78 -3.42 31.09
C GLU A 6 21.13 -4.64 31.76
N ILE A 7 21.70 -5.09 32.88
CA ILE A 7 21.07 -6.13 33.70
C ILE A 7 20.51 -5.47 34.95
N LYS A 8 19.19 -5.59 35.16
CA LYS A 8 18.50 -5.02 36.31
C LYS A 8 17.39 -5.94 36.78
N GLU A 9 17.33 -6.22 38.08
CA GLU A 9 16.22 -6.98 38.71
C GLU A 9 15.95 -8.34 38.03
N GLY A 10 17.00 -9.04 37.59
CA GLY A 10 16.85 -10.34 36.90
C GLY A 10 16.36 -10.25 35.44
N MET A 11 16.36 -9.04 34.87
CA MET A 11 16.04 -8.76 33.48
C MET A 11 17.30 -8.29 32.72
N ALA A 12 17.45 -8.73 31.48
CA ALA A 12 18.35 -8.11 30.51
C ALA A 12 17.54 -7.10 29.68
N ILE A 13 17.93 -5.84 29.76
CA ILE A 13 17.32 -4.72 29.04
C ILE A 13 18.26 -4.35 27.90
N MET A 14 17.87 -4.69 26.67
CA MET A 14 18.63 -4.39 25.46
C MET A 14 18.00 -3.19 24.77
N THR A 15 18.75 -2.10 24.65
CA THR A 15 18.34 -0.89 23.94
C THR A 15 19.08 -0.80 22.62
N LEU A 16 18.35 -0.64 21.53
CA LEU A 16 18.87 -0.42 20.18
C LEU A 16 18.48 0.99 19.74
N ARG A 17 19.44 1.75 19.19
CA ARG A 17 19.23 3.10 18.66
C ARG A 17 19.64 3.15 17.20
N PHE A 18 18.73 3.67 16.39
CA PHE A 18 18.91 3.80 14.96
C PHE A 18 18.67 5.24 14.54
N ASP A 19 19.69 5.87 13.98
CA ASP A 19 19.58 7.17 13.34
C ASP A 19 19.32 6.90 11.85
N GLN A 20 18.06 6.91 11.43
CA GLN A 20 17.69 6.69 10.02
C GLN A 20 16.45 7.48 9.62
N ASP A 21 16.40 7.86 8.35
CA ASP A 21 15.18 8.20 7.63
C ASP A 21 14.36 6.91 7.42
N PHE A 22 13.56 6.54 8.41
CA PHE A 22 12.63 5.42 8.31
C PHE A 22 11.47 5.79 7.37
N THR A 23 11.66 5.62 6.07
CA THR A 23 10.67 5.95 5.03
C THR A 23 9.29 5.35 5.30
N ASP A 24 9.24 4.15 5.87
CA ASP A 24 7.98 3.43 6.13
C ASP A 24 7.25 3.94 7.38
N LEU A 25 7.99 4.44 8.38
CA LEU A 25 7.40 5.06 9.58
C LEU A 25 6.96 6.50 9.31
N ASN A 26 7.46 7.15 8.25
CA ASN A 26 7.03 8.49 7.85
C ASN A 26 5.53 8.56 7.59
N ALA A 27 4.88 7.45 7.18
CA ALA A 27 3.44 7.39 6.99
C ALA A 27 2.63 7.55 8.30
N LEU A 28 3.23 7.26 9.46
CA LEU A 28 2.57 7.39 10.78
C LEU A 28 2.56 8.84 11.30
N PHE A 29 3.47 9.69 10.79
CA PHE A 29 3.62 11.07 11.24
C PHE A 29 3.16 11.99 10.10
N LYS A 30 2.12 12.80 10.38
CA LYS A 30 1.40 13.60 9.37
C LYS A 30 2.28 14.63 8.65
N ASP A 31 3.48 14.91 9.15
CA ASP A 31 4.43 15.84 8.57
C ASP A 31 5.65 15.10 8.02
N LEU A 32 5.72 15.07 6.68
CA LEU A 32 6.83 14.55 5.87
C LEU A 32 8.02 15.52 5.89
N THR A 33 8.49 15.92 7.06
CA THR A 33 9.76 16.65 7.17
C THR A 33 10.91 15.64 7.14
N ASN A 34 11.87 15.85 6.23
CA ASN A 34 13.16 15.15 6.14
C ASN A 34 14.08 15.47 7.33
N GLN A 35 13.51 15.53 8.54
CA GLN A 35 14.28 15.77 9.75
C GLN A 35 14.83 14.44 10.26
N PRO A 36 16.08 14.42 10.74
CA PRO A 36 16.67 13.22 11.29
C PRO A 36 15.82 12.73 12.47
N ARG A 37 15.40 11.48 12.40
CA ARG A 37 14.66 10.80 13.46
C ARG A 37 15.52 9.71 14.04
N GLN A 38 15.42 9.53 15.34
CA GLN A 38 16.03 8.38 16.01
C GLN A 38 14.93 7.43 16.46
N LEU A 39 15.08 6.15 16.10
CA LEU A 39 14.25 5.08 16.61
C LEU A 39 14.98 4.41 17.77
N ILE A 40 14.31 4.30 18.91
CA ILE A 40 14.79 3.59 20.09
C ILE A 40 13.90 2.37 20.29
N ILE A 41 14.51 1.19 20.36
CA ILE A 41 13.82 -0.07 20.67
C ILE A 41 14.41 -0.63 21.96
N GLU A 42 13.58 -0.82 22.96
CA GLU A 42 13.95 -1.50 24.21
C GLU A 42 13.28 -2.87 24.25
N ASN A 43 14.10 -3.90 24.46
CA ASN A 43 13.66 -5.28 24.65
C ASN A 43 14.05 -5.71 26.06
N GLN A 44 13.09 -6.17 26.85
CA GLN A 44 13.35 -6.68 28.19
C GLN A 44 13.16 -8.19 28.21
N CYS A 45 14.23 -8.94 28.41
CA CYS A 45 14.20 -10.41 28.50
C CYS A 45 14.45 -10.86 29.93
N SER A 46 13.70 -11.85 30.40
CA SER A 46 13.95 -12.44 31.72
C SER A 46 15.19 -13.32 31.67
N LEU A 47 16.12 -13.13 32.61
CA LEU A 47 17.29 -13.99 32.76
C LEU A 47 16.92 -15.38 33.31
N LYS A 48 15.74 -15.53 33.91
CA LYS A 48 15.29 -16.78 34.52
C LYS A 48 14.93 -17.84 33.46
N ASP A 49 14.20 -17.43 32.43
CA ASP A 49 13.69 -18.35 31.40
C ASP A 49 13.97 -17.88 29.96
N GLY A 50 14.72 -16.78 29.80
CA GLY A 50 15.11 -16.23 28.50
C GLY A 50 13.98 -15.56 27.73
N LEU A 51 12.76 -15.48 28.29
CA LEU A 51 11.60 -14.99 27.58
C LEU A 51 11.55 -13.46 27.55
N LEU A 52 11.18 -12.91 26.39
CA LEU A 52 10.92 -11.49 26.21
C LEU A 52 9.64 -11.11 26.99
N ARG A 53 9.74 -10.11 27.85
CA ARG A 53 8.64 -9.63 28.70
C ARG A 53 8.06 -8.34 28.18
N SER A 54 8.87 -7.50 27.56
CA SER A 54 8.38 -6.31 26.91
C SER A 54 9.24 -5.87 25.74
N ILE A 55 8.56 -5.33 24.72
CA ILE A 55 9.12 -4.46 23.70
C ILE A 55 8.48 -3.08 23.90
N ARG A 56 9.31 -2.05 23.85
CA ARG A 56 8.89 -0.65 23.76
C ARG A 56 9.65 0.02 22.63
N ILE A 57 8.94 0.81 21.84
CA ILE A 57 9.50 1.52 20.69
C ILE A 57 9.16 2.99 20.84
N TRP A 58 10.18 3.83 20.68
CA TRP A 58 10.03 5.28 20.65
C TRP A 58 10.62 5.85 19.39
N VAL A 59 9.98 6.92 18.91
CA VAL A 59 10.54 7.81 17.90
C VAL A 59 10.94 9.09 18.60
N VAL A 60 12.18 9.53 18.38
CA VAL A 60 12.70 10.80 18.84
C VAL A 60 12.78 11.75 17.65
N GLN A 61 12.09 12.89 17.77
CA GLN A 61 12.09 13.97 16.79
C GLN A 61 12.17 15.30 17.53
N ASP A 62 13.03 16.23 17.09
CA ASP A 62 13.23 17.55 17.71
C ASP A 62 13.49 17.50 19.22
N GLY A 63 14.17 16.45 19.69
CA GLY A 63 14.44 16.20 21.11
C GLY A 63 13.24 15.65 21.91
N GLN A 64 12.06 15.53 21.30
CA GLN A 64 10.88 14.92 21.91
C GLN A 64 10.84 13.42 21.62
N GLN A 65 10.75 12.62 22.68
CA GLN A 65 10.58 11.17 22.60
C GLN A 65 9.09 10.79 22.69
N THR A 66 8.56 10.13 21.66
CA THR A 66 7.17 9.67 21.57
C THR A 66 7.14 8.14 21.56
N GLU A 67 6.42 7.51 22.50
CA GLU A 67 6.20 6.06 22.51
C GLU A 67 5.18 5.68 21.43
N VAL A 68 5.60 4.88 20.44
CA VAL A 68 4.76 4.46 19.32
C VAL A 68 4.25 3.03 19.47
N LEU A 69 4.95 2.22 20.26
CA LEU A 69 4.55 0.85 20.56
C LEU A 69 4.97 0.50 21.97
N LYS A 70 4.05 -0.12 22.69
CA LYS A 70 4.32 -0.78 23.96
C LYS A 70 3.55 -2.09 24.01
N THR A 71 4.28 -3.16 24.27
CA THR A 71 3.69 -4.44 24.64
C THR A 71 3.08 -4.35 26.04
N GLN A 72 1.88 -4.90 26.20
CA GLN A 72 1.22 -5.00 27.51
C GLN A 72 1.35 -6.39 28.11
N HIS A 73 1.23 -7.42 27.28
CA HIS A 73 1.27 -8.81 27.68
C HIS A 73 1.82 -9.67 26.55
N ILE A 74 2.58 -10.71 26.90
CA ILE A 74 3.13 -11.68 25.95
C ILE A 74 2.87 -13.08 26.51
N ASP A 75 1.95 -13.80 25.87
CA ASP A 75 1.71 -15.20 26.16
C ASP A 75 2.63 -16.09 25.31
N TYR A 76 3.25 -17.06 25.98
CA TYR A 76 4.14 -18.04 25.34
C TYR A 76 3.48 -19.41 25.32
N ASN A 77 3.85 -20.20 24.32
CA ASN A 77 3.44 -21.60 24.19
C ASN A 77 1.92 -21.80 24.13
N LEU A 78 1.18 -20.78 23.66
CA LEU A 78 -0.23 -20.95 23.37
C LEU A 78 -0.40 -21.90 22.18
N ALA A 79 -1.25 -22.92 22.35
CA ALA A 79 -1.66 -23.74 21.24
C ALA A 79 -2.49 -22.89 20.27
N ILE A 80 -1.97 -22.68 19.07
CA ILE A 80 -2.66 -21.96 18.01
C ILE A 80 -3.38 -23.00 17.15
N ASP A 81 -4.71 -22.93 17.09
CA ASP A 81 -5.47 -23.75 16.17
C ASP A 81 -5.44 -23.14 14.76
N ARG A 82 -5.28 -24.01 13.76
CA ARG A 82 -5.20 -23.58 12.36
C ARG A 82 -6.39 -22.70 11.93
N PRO A 83 -7.65 -23.02 12.27
CA PRO A 83 -8.79 -22.18 11.91
C PRO A 83 -8.70 -20.75 12.43
N THR A 84 -8.19 -20.50 13.65
CA THR A 84 -8.05 -19.14 14.17
C THR A 84 -7.14 -18.26 13.32
N VAL A 85 -6.10 -18.83 12.70
CA VAL A 85 -5.17 -18.08 11.83
C VAL A 85 -5.61 -18.08 10.36
N THR A 86 -6.27 -19.14 9.90
CA THR A 86 -6.58 -19.30 8.46
C THR A 86 -8.02 -18.95 8.08
N ARG A 87 -8.93 -18.74 9.04
CA ARG A 87 -10.32 -18.39 8.74
C ARG A 87 -10.37 -16.97 8.20
N LEU A 88 -10.97 -16.83 7.03
CA LEU A 88 -11.26 -15.52 6.46
C LEU A 88 -12.24 -14.75 7.36
N PRO A 89 -12.02 -13.44 7.58
CA PRO A 89 -13.02 -12.57 8.17
C PRO A 89 -14.36 -12.67 7.43
N GLN A 90 -15.46 -12.41 8.14
CA GLN A 90 -16.78 -12.39 7.52
C GLN A 90 -16.81 -11.38 6.36
N GLY A 91 -17.25 -11.84 5.18
CA GLY A 91 -17.30 -11.02 3.97
C GLY A 91 -16.00 -10.98 3.15
N ALA A 92 -14.88 -11.47 3.68
CA ALA A 92 -13.65 -11.59 2.91
C ALA A 92 -13.72 -12.79 1.94
N LYS A 93 -13.01 -12.66 0.82
CA LYS A 93 -12.87 -13.72 -0.19
C LYS A 93 -11.41 -13.86 -0.58
N TRP A 94 -10.96 -15.09 -0.77
CA TRP A 94 -9.72 -15.35 -1.47
C TRP A 94 -9.92 -15.02 -2.95
N ILE A 95 -9.00 -14.23 -3.51
CA ILE A 95 -8.91 -14.02 -4.95
C ILE A 95 -7.76 -14.89 -5.43
N ASP A 96 -8.04 -15.86 -6.30
CA ASP A 96 -7.01 -16.70 -6.90
C ASP A 96 -6.37 -15.95 -8.07
N LEU A 97 -5.17 -15.43 -7.86
CA LEU A 97 -4.44 -14.66 -8.89
C LEU A 97 -3.98 -15.50 -10.09
N ARG A 98 -4.15 -16.83 -10.03
CA ARG A 98 -3.97 -17.70 -11.21
C ARG A 98 -5.11 -17.53 -12.22
N GLU A 99 -6.29 -17.13 -11.74
CA GLU A 99 -7.39 -16.71 -12.61
C GLU A 99 -7.23 -15.22 -12.85
N ASP A 100 -6.69 -14.83 -14.01
CA ASP A 100 -6.52 -13.42 -14.37
C ASP A 100 -7.87 -12.69 -14.27
N PRO A 101 -8.06 -11.80 -13.27
CA PRO A 101 -9.34 -11.13 -13.06
C PRO A 101 -9.66 -10.14 -14.19
N THR A 102 -8.65 -9.78 -14.99
CA THR A 102 -8.78 -8.89 -16.15
C THR A 102 -8.93 -9.63 -17.47
N LYS A 103 -9.11 -10.96 -17.43
CA LYS A 103 -9.11 -11.82 -18.62
C LYS A 103 -10.10 -11.37 -19.70
N VAL A 104 -9.57 -10.95 -20.85
CA VAL A 104 -10.34 -10.63 -22.05
C VAL A 104 -10.37 -11.81 -23.01
N ASN A 105 -11.54 -12.43 -23.19
CA ASN A 105 -11.72 -13.61 -24.05
C ASN A 105 -12.00 -13.26 -25.53
N ASN A 106 -12.46 -12.05 -25.82
CA ASN A 106 -12.76 -11.64 -27.19
C ASN A 106 -11.46 -11.27 -27.93
N HIS A 107 -11.11 -12.02 -28.98
CA HIS A 107 -9.85 -11.87 -29.70
C HIS A 107 -9.66 -10.48 -30.33
N ARG A 108 -10.70 -9.91 -30.96
CA ARG A 108 -10.62 -8.57 -31.55
C ARG A 108 -10.39 -7.53 -30.45
N ARG A 109 -11.15 -7.62 -29.36
CA ARG A 109 -11.01 -6.70 -28.22
C ARG A 109 -9.62 -6.82 -27.58
N LEU A 110 -9.12 -8.03 -27.42
CA LEU A 110 -7.77 -8.26 -26.91
C LEU A 110 -6.70 -7.60 -27.78
N GLN A 111 -6.79 -7.74 -29.11
CA GLN A 111 -5.87 -7.07 -30.03
C GLN A 111 -5.94 -5.54 -29.93
N GLU A 112 -7.13 -4.96 -29.76
CA GLU A 112 -7.28 -3.51 -29.52
C GLU A 112 -6.53 -3.08 -28.25
N LEU A 113 -6.73 -3.80 -27.15
CA LEU A 113 -6.12 -3.51 -25.86
C LEU A 113 -4.59 -3.73 -25.86
N GLN A 114 -4.10 -4.73 -26.59
CA GLN A 114 -2.66 -4.98 -26.74
C GLN A 114 -1.96 -3.87 -27.52
N ASN A 115 -2.64 -3.22 -28.46
CA ASN A 115 -2.11 -2.11 -29.26
C ASN A 115 -2.38 -0.73 -28.63
N GLU A 116 -3.12 -0.68 -27.53
CA GLU A 116 -3.44 0.55 -26.81
C GLU A 116 -2.18 1.19 -26.22
N THR A 117 -2.10 2.52 -26.28
CA THR A 117 -1.05 3.28 -25.58
C THR A 117 -1.40 3.41 -24.09
N ALA A 118 -0.41 3.65 -23.23
CA ALA A 118 -0.67 3.84 -21.81
C ALA A 118 -1.64 5.02 -21.54
N THR A 119 -1.51 6.12 -22.29
CA THR A 119 -2.40 7.28 -22.19
C THR A 119 -3.84 6.92 -22.58
N ALA A 120 -4.03 6.21 -23.70
CA ALA A 120 -5.35 5.76 -24.12
C ALA A 120 -5.98 4.76 -23.12
N ALA A 121 -5.16 3.89 -22.53
CA ALA A 121 -5.61 3.00 -21.46
C ALA A 121 -6.07 3.78 -20.23
N ALA A 122 -5.31 4.80 -19.80
CA ALA A 122 -5.69 5.65 -18.68
C ALA A 122 -7.04 6.36 -18.92
N GLU A 123 -7.21 6.94 -20.11
CA GLU A 123 -8.46 7.57 -20.52
C GLU A 123 -9.63 6.59 -20.50
N ARG A 124 -9.44 5.41 -21.11
CA ARG A 124 -10.45 4.35 -21.16
C ARG A 124 -10.88 3.92 -19.77
N VAL A 125 -9.93 3.67 -18.87
CA VAL A 125 -10.22 3.20 -17.51
C VAL A 125 -10.94 4.26 -16.69
N LEU A 126 -10.47 5.51 -16.70
CA LEU A 126 -11.17 6.58 -15.97
C LEU A 126 -12.55 6.84 -16.55
N LYS A 127 -12.70 6.83 -17.87
CA LYS A 127 -14.01 6.92 -18.50
C LYS A 127 -14.93 5.79 -18.05
N ALA A 128 -14.41 4.56 -17.96
CA ALA A 128 -15.20 3.43 -17.48
C ALA A 128 -15.66 3.61 -16.03
N ILE A 129 -14.81 4.14 -15.15
CA ILE A 129 -15.18 4.48 -13.77
C ILE A 129 -16.25 5.57 -13.73
N LEU A 130 -16.00 6.70 -14.41
CA LEU A 130 -16.88 7.88 -14.39
C LEU A 130 -18.26 7.65 -15.04
N THR A 131 -18.36 6.65 -15.91
CA THR A 131 -19.62 6.26 -16.58
C THR A 131 -20.22 4.96 -16.04
N GLU A 132 -19.69 4.46 -14.92
CA GLU A 132 -20.12 3.21 -14.27
C GLU A 132 -20.07 1.97 -15.19
N ASN A 133 -19.24 2.02 -16.25
CA ASN A 133 -19.08 0.93 -17.21
C ASN A 133 -18.19 -0.18 -16.63
N THR A 134 -18.80 -1.00 -15.79
CA THR A 134 -18.16 -2.12 -15.09
C THR A 134 -17.49 -3.10 -16.05
N GLN A 135 -18.06 -3.33 -17.23
CA GLN A 135 -17.50 -4.27 -18.19
C GLN A 135 -16.14 -3.81 -18.72
N MET A 136 -16.01 -2.52 -19.05
CA MET A 136 -14.77 -1.94 -19.54
C MET A 136 -13.74 -1.75 -18.42
N ALA A 137 -14.21 -1.42 -17.21
CA ALA A 137 -13.35 -1.26 -16.04
C ALA A 137 -12.67 -2.59 -15.65
N LYS A 138 -13.38 -3.72 -15.71
CA LYS A 138 -12.85 -5.06 -15.42
C LYS A 138 -11.68 -5.49 -16.32
N GLU A 139 -11.55 -4.92 -17.52
CA GLU A 139 -10.43 -5.21 -18.42
C GLU A 139 -9.08 -4.66 -17.90
N ALA A 140 -9.09 -3.81 -16.87
CA ALA A 140 -7.87 -3.18 -16.34
C ALA A 140 -7.82 -3.05 -14.80
N LEU A 141 -8.97 -3.17 -14.10
CA LEU A 141 -9.08 -3.06 -12.65
C LEU A 141 -9.12 -4.44 -11.98
N ALA A 142 -7.94 -5.05 -11.78
CA ALA A 142 -7.82 -6.37 -11.18
C ALA A 142 -8.27 -6.43 -9.71
N PHE A 143 -7.88 -5.41 -8.91
CA PHE A 143 -8.01 -5.44 -7.44
C PHE A 143 -8.77 -4.25 -6.85
N TYR A 144 -9.34 -3.40 -7.71
CA TYR A 144 -10.00 -2.20 -7.25
C TYR A 144 -11.50 -2.44 -6.99
N PRO A 145 -12.02 -2.05 -5.81
CA PRO A 145 -13.45 -2.09 -5.54
C PRO A 145 -14.16 -1.03 -6.40
N MET A 146 -14.79 -1.50 -7.48
CA MET A 146 -15.37 -0.64 -8.51
C MET A 146 -16.49 0.26 -7.97
N ASP A 147 -17.30 -0.27 -7.06
CA ASP A 147 -18.33 0.46 -6.31
C ASP A 147 -17.77 1.65 -5.53
N VAL A 148 -16.66 1.43 -4.81
CA VAL A 148 -15.97 2.49 -4.06
C VAL A 148 -15.39 3.54 -5.01
N LEU A 149 -14.84 3.14 -6.16
CA LEU A 149 -14.29 4.08 -7.14
C LEU A 149 -15.37 4.95 -7.80
N VAL A 150 -16.52 4.36 -8.16
CA VAL A 150 -17.67 5.11 -8.69
C VAL A 150 -18.19 6.09 -7.67
N GLU A 151 -18.32 5.69 -6.41
CA GLU A 151 -18.78 6.59 -5.36
C GLU A 151 -17.80 7.75 -5.16
N LYS A 152 -16.49 7.47 -5.06
CA LYS A 152 -15.45 8.49 -4.88
C LYS A 152 -15.35 9.48 -6.04
N MET A 153 -15.59 9.03 -7.27
CA MET A 153 -15.45 9.84 -8.48
C MET A 153 -16.79 10.28 -9.07
N LYS A 154 -17.87 10.18 -8.29
CA LYS A 154 -19.22 10.52 -8.74
C LYS A 154 -19.29 11.98 -9.19
N ASN A 155 -19.80 12.19 -10.40
CA ASN A 155 -19.90 13.50 -11.05
C ASN A 155 -18.55 14.23 -11.25
N CYS A 156 -17.42 13.55 -11.11
CA CYS A 156 -16.12 14.10 -11.46
C CYS A 156 -15.93 14.10 -12.98
N HIS A 157 -14.98 14.91 -13.44
CA HIS A 157 -14.53 14.93 -14.84
C HIS A 157 -13.01 14.77 -14.89
N ALA A 158 -12.52 13.89 -15.77
CA ALA A 158 -11.09 13.68 -15.97
C ALA A 158 -10.67 14.12 -17.38
N ASP A 159 -9.62 14.93 -17.45
CA ASP A 159 -9.04 15.46 -18.70
C ASP A 159 -7.51 15.66 -18.58
N HIS A 160 -6.89 16.22 -19.62
CA HIS A 160 -5.45 16.56 -19.68
C HIS A 160 -4.51 15.38 -19.33
N PHE A 161 -4.73 14.23 -19.98
CA PHE A 161 -3.88 13.06 -19.81
C PHE A 161 -2.49 13.28 -20.43
N THR A 162 -1.44 12.96 -19.68
CA THR A 162 -0.06 13.14 -20.16
C THR A 162 0.42 11.97 -21.00
N ALA A 163 1.53 12.18 -21.72
CA ALA A 163 2.38 11.07 -22.16
C ALA A 163 2.85 10.26 -20.92
N PRO A 164 3.11 8.95 -21.08
CA PRO A 164 3.56 8.11 -19.98
C PRO A 164 4.94 8.56 -19.46
N LYS A 165 5.09 8.59 -18.15
CA LYS A 165 6.36 8.82 -17.47
C LYS A 165 6.85 7.52 -16.84
N THR A 166 8.08 7.14 -17.13
CA THR A 166 8.73 5.96 -16.52
C THR A 166 9.73 6.42 -15.48
N ASP A 167 9.89 5.63 -14.42
CA ASP A 167 10.97 5.77 -13.46
C ASP A 167 11.72 4.42 -13.39
N GLN A 168 13.01 4.42 -13.07
CA GLN A 168 13.84 3.21 -13.08
C GLN A 168 13.43 2.16 -12.03
N SER A 169 12.73 2.58 -10.97
CA SER A 169 12.29 1.75 -9.85
C SER A 169 10.92 1.11 -10.04
N TYR A 170 10.10 1.64 -10.96
CA TYR A 170 8.77 1.12 -11.25
C TYR A 170 8.72 0.43 -12.63
N PRO A 171 8.36 -0.86 -12.72
CA PRO A 171 8.35 -1.62 -13.98
C PRO A 171 7.27 -1.17 -14.98
N GLY A 172 6.36 -0.28 -14.56
CA GLY A 172 5.31 0.27 -15.38
C GLY A 172 5.57 1.72 -15.81
N CYS A 173 4.49 2.47 -16.01
CA CYS A 173 4.54 3.90 -16.25
C CYS A 173 3.43 4.64 -15.51
N PHE A 174 3.59 5.95 -15.38
CA PHE A 174 2.61 6.85 -14.79
C PHE A 174 1.99 7.73 -15.87
N VAL A 175 0.66 7.78 -15.91
CA VAL A 175 -0.09 8.74 -16.74
C VAL A 175 -0.78 9.71 -15.79
N PHE A 176 -0.38 10.98 -15.84
CA PHE A 176 -0.99 12.02 -15.03
C PHE A 176 -2.22 12.56 -15.72
N PHE A 177 -3.23 12.95 -14.96
CA PHE A 177 -4.46 13.54 -15.44
C PHE A 177 -4.98 14.56 -14.44
N LYS A 178 -5.86 15.45 -14.90
CA LYS A 178 -6.54 16.41 -14.05
C LYS A 178 -7.95 15.88 -13.75
N LEU A 179 -8.29 15.80 -12.47
CA LEU A 179 -9.63 15.46 -11.98
C LEU A 179 -10.32 16.73 -11.47
N THR A 180 -11.47 17.05 -12.02
CA THR A 180 -12.35 18.14 -11.60
C THR A 180 -13.50 17.56 -10.79
N TYR A 181 -13.66 18.03 -9.55
CA TYR A 181 -14.71 17.63 -8.63
C TYR A 181 -16.01 18.41 -8.88
N PRO A 182 -17.16 17.96 -8.35
CA PRO A 182 -18.44 18.65 -8.53
C PRO A 182 -18.47 20.10 -8.00
N ASP A 183 -17.61 20.40 -7.02
CA ASP A 183 -17.44 21.75 -6.47
C ASP A 183 -16.51 22.65 -7.30
N GLY A 184 -16.04 22.17 -8.45
CA GLY A 184 -15.14 22.87 -9.36
C GLY A 184 -13.67 22.82 -8.95
N LYS A 185 -13.31 22.24 -7.79
CA LYS A 185 -11.91 22.06 -7.43
C LYS A 185 -11.25 21.06 -8.37
N THR A 186 -9.97 21.26 -8.61
CA THR A 186 -9.19 20.41 -9.50
C THR A 186 -7.99 19.84 -8.78
N LYS A 187 -7.66 18.56 -9.02
CA LYS A 187 -6.43 17.94 -8.56
C LYS A 187 -5.74 17.23 -9.71
N THR A 188 -4.41 17.31 -9.75
CA THR A 188 -3.60 16.46 -10.61
C THR A 188 -3.39 15.12 -9.90
N LEU A 189 -3.83 14.04 -10.53
CA LEU A 189 -3.67 12.67 -10.07
C LEU A 189 -2.89 11.89 -11.14
N HIS A 190 -2.63 10.61 -10.90
CA HIS A 190 -2.01 9.74 -11.88
C HIS A 190 -2.55 8.32 -11.79
N LEU A 191 -2.50 7.60 -12.91
CA LEU A 191 -2.62 6.15 -12.92
C LEU A 191 -1.24 5.54 -13.07
N ALA A 192 -0.90 4.60 -12.19
CA ALA A 192 0.25 3.72 -12.37
C ALA A 192 -0.22 2.49 -13.17
N LEU A 193 0.36 2.30 -14.35
CA LEU A 193 -0.06 1.29 -15.33
C LEU A 193 1.07 0.28 -15.60
N ARG A 194 0.70 -0.99 -15.74
CA ARG A 194 1.61 -2.09 -16.08
C ARG A 194 1.10 -2.86 -17.30
N LYS A 195 2.01 -3.48 -18.04
CA LYS A 195 1.73 -4.28 -19.24
C LYS A 195 2.36 -5.68 -19.22
N ASP A 196 2.90 -6.09 -18.08
CA ASP A 196 3.64 -7.33 -17.89
C ASP A 196 2.77 -8.52 -17.46
N ASN A 197 1.46 -8.46 -17.72
CA ASN A 197 0.55 -9.59 -17.54
C ASN A 197 0.57 -10.54 -18.76
N PRO A 198 0.10 -11.79 -18.63
CA PRO A 198 0.11 -12.79 -19.71
C PRO A 198 -0.64 -12.36 -20.98
N GLN A 199 -1.60 -11.44 -20.89
CA GLN A 199 -2.34 -10.93 -22.05
C GLN A 199 -1.63 -9.76 -22.75
N GLY A 200 -0.61 -9.15 -22.13
CA GLY A 200 0.11 -8.00 -22.66
C GLY A 200 -0.78 -6.75 -22.82
N ILE A 201 -1.76 -6.55 -21.93
CA ILE A 201 -2.66 -5.38 -21.93
C ILE A 201 -2.31 -4.42 -20.80
N TRP A 202 -2.73 -3.15 -20.87
CA TRP A 202 -2.50 -2.21 -19.76
C TRP A 202 -3.50 -2.44 -18.62
N VAL A 203 -2.98 -2.66 -17.41
CA VAL A 203 -3.74 -2.79 -16.16
C VAL A 203 -3.34 -1.71 -15.15
N VAL A 204 -4.25 -1.32 -14.28
CA VAL A 204 -3.98 -0.37 -13.20
C VAL A 204 -3.34 -1.09 -12.02
N ASP A 205 -2.17 -0.63 -11.61
CA ASP A 205 -1.43 -1.11 -10.44
C ASP A 205 -1.57 -0.15 -9.24
N GLY A 206 -1.77 1.15 -9.50
CA GLY A 206 -1.78 2.19 -8.46
C GLY A 206 -2.38 3.52 -8.90
N GLY A 207 -2.52 4.45 -7.94
CA GLY A 207 -2.85 5.86 -8.19
C GLY A 207 -4.32 6.26 -8.16
N LEU A 208 -5.23 5.31 -7.89
CA LEU A 208 -6.68 5.51 -7.74
C LEU A 208 -7.14 5.63 -6.27
#